data_AF-A0A1G9WWJ0-F1
#
_entry.id   AF-A0A1G9WWJ0-F1
#
_cell.length_a   1.000
_cell.length_b   1.000
_cell.length_c   1.000
_cell.angle_alpha   90.00
_cell.angle_beta   90.00
_cell.angle_gamma   90.00
#
_symmetry.space_group_name_H-M   'P 1'
#
loop_
_entity.id
_entity.type
_entity.pdbx_description
1 polymer ?
#
loop_
_entity_poly.entity_id
_entity_poly.type
_entity_poly.pdbx_seq_one_letter_code
_entity_poly.pdbx_strand_id
1 'polypeptide(L)'
;MHSKFFITGSALAILVSSAAFAGDAEWFPPDPPSSAASGECYARVRIEPQYDAFAEQVTTQDSYERYDVAPPRLREEIREYVSREAGVRYVVHEPVYNTVTETVQVRPAYSEYVVQPAVHDTVTETIMVREPRQVWRRGYEPGASMTRYDSETGEIWCLVEEAGEYRTVTRNVIVSPASIDEIHHPAEFSTITRDVLVQAASVEEIPIDPRYDSYAIQVVDQPASVDSHLIPAGTETVTRYTLRSEERWEWRLMDCDDIDLPGHNPPMSTNIPAVAANQPPAPGSSTYLYGTDMPAGDQTYSEEMPVAQASYSSSSYSVRRRN
;
A
#
# COMPACT_ATOMS: atom_id res chain seq x y z
N MET A 1 22.53 -37.48 -15.74
CA MET A 1 22.68 -38.95 -15.79
C MET A 1 21.48 -39.50 -16.54
N HIS A 2 21.72 -39.93 -17.78
CA HIS A 2 20.72 -40.52 -18.66
C HIS A 2 20.41 -41.93 -18.16
N SER A 3 19.18 -42.19 -17.71
CA SER A 3 18.70 -43.56 -17.51
C SER A 3 17.56 -43.82 -18.49
N LYS A 4 17.95 -44.43 -19.61
CA LYS A 4 17.06 -45.04 -20.60
C LYS A 4 16.48 -46.30 -19.95
N PHE A 5 15.18 -46.33 -19.70
CA PHE A 5 14.48 -47.59 -19.44
C PHE A 5 13.71 -48.02 -20.68
N PHE A 6 14.14 -49.18 -21.18
CA PHE A 6 13.66 -49.88 -22.35
C PHE A 6 12.18 -50.26 -22.17
N ILE A 7 11.37 -49.95 -23.19
CA ILE A 7 10.04 -50.52 -23.39
C ILE A 7 10.27 -51.95 -23.89
N THR A 8 10.27 -52.93 -22.98
CA THR A 8 10.14 -54.34 -23.33
C THR A 8 8.66 -54.66 -23.49
N GLY A 9 8.22 -54.75 -24.74
CA GLY A 9 6.94 -55.33 -25.09
C GLY A 9 6.93 -56.80 -24.69
N SER A 10 6.30 -57.12 -23.56
CA SER A 10 6.05 -58.48 -23.13
C SER A 10 4.94 -59.07 -24.00
N ALA A 11 5.37 -60.02 -24.82
CA ALA A 11 4.53 -60.82 -25.68
C ALA A 11 3.47 -61.60 -24.86
N LEU A 12 2.24 -61.54 -25.38
CA LEU A 12 1.24 -62.60 -25.46
C LEU A 12 1.58 -63.92 -24.74
N ALA A 13 0.80 -64.25 -23.71
CA ALA A 13 0.44 -65.64 -23.38
C ALA A 13 -0.80 -65.67 -22.46
N ILE A 14 -1.95 -65.24 -22.97
CA ILE A 14 -3.22 -65.67 -22.36
C ILE A 14 -3.45 -67.09 -22.88
N LEU A 15 -3.11 -68.08 -22.05
CA LEU A 15 -3.62 -69.44 -22.17
C LEU A 15 -5.13 -69.38 -21.96
N VAL A 16 -5.86 -69.06 -23.04
CA VAL A 16 -7.24 -69.47 -23.14
C VAL A 16 -7.17 -70.97 -23.31
N SER A 17 -7.28 -71.69 -22.20
CA SER A 17 -7.73 -73.07 -22.21
C SER A 17 -9.14 -73.05 -22.79
N SER A 18 -9.23 -73.01 -24.11
CA SER A 18 -10.41 -73.44 -24.83
C SER A 18 -10.56 -74.92 -24.49
N ALA A 19 -11.19 -75.22 -23.35
CA ALA A 19 -12.03 -76.38 -23.28
C ALA A 19 -13.10 -76.11 -24.34
N ALA A 20 -12.79 -76.50 -25.57
CA ALA A 20 -13.81 -76.88 -26.52
C ALA A 20 -14.55 -78.01 -25.81
N PHE A 21 -15.58 -77.64 -25.05
CA PHE A 21 -16.74 -78.49 -24.92
C PHE A 21 -17.37 -78.50 -26.31
N ALA A 22 -16.74 -79.22 -27.23
CA ALA A 22 -17.48 -79.97 -28.20
C ALA A 22 -18.26 -80.97 -27.36
N GLY A 23 -19.42 -80.54 -26.86
CA GLY A 23 -20.43 -81.47 -26.41
C GLY A 23 -20.70 -82.34 -27.61
N ASP A 24 -20.29 -83.60 -27.52
CA ASP A 24 -20.61 -84.65 -28.46
C ASP A 24 -22.13 -84.76 -28.53
N ALA A 25 -22.78 -83.93 -29.35
CA ALA A 25 -24.20 -84.01 -29.69
C ALA A 25 -24.49 -85.24 -30.58
N GLU A 26 -23.58 -86.22 -30.61
CA GLU A 26 -23.46 -87.18 -31.68
C GLU A 26 -22.99 -88.54 -31.15
N TRP A 27 -23.63 -89.08 -30.11
CA TRP A 27 -23.68 -90.54 -29.94
C TRP A 27 -24.86 -91.04 -29.09
N PHE A 28 -26.09 -90.78 -29.54
CA PHE A 28 -27.20 -91.66 -29.16
C PHE A 28 -27.31 -92.78 -30.20
N PRO A 29 -27.25 -94.07 -29.81
CA PRO A 29 -27.15 -95.18 -30.76
C PRO A 29 -28.31 -95.12 -31.77
N PRO A 30 -28.02 -95.20 -33.09
CA PRO A 30 -29.05 -95.18 -34.13
C PRO A 30 -29.94 -96.43 -34.08
N ASP A 31 -29.46 -97.48 -33.42
CA ASP A 31 -30.13 -98.76 -33.31
C ASP A 31 -31.17 -98.75 -32.16
N PRO A 32 -32.33 -99.41 -32.35
CA PRO A 32 -33.35 -99.54 -31.31
C PRO A 32 -32.81 -100.30 -30.09
N PRO A 33 -33.41 -100.13 -28.89
CA PRO A 33 -32.92 -100.75 -27.67
C PRO A 33 -32.91 -102.28 -27.80
N SER A 34 -31.77 -102.92 -27.51
CA SER A 34 -31.58 -104.37 -27.64
C SER A 34 -32.39 -105.21 -26.64
N SER A 35 -33.08 -104.56 -25.71
CA SER A 35 -33.94 -105.17 -24.68
C SER A 35 -35.43 -105.21 -25.07
N ALA A 36 -35.80 -104.79 -26.29
CA ALA A 36 -37.19 -104.76 -26.74
C ALA A 36 -37.80 -106.17 -26.80
N ALA A 37 -39.00 -106.34 -26.20
CA ALA A 37 -39.78 -107.56 -26.33
C ALA A 37 -40.63 -107.56 -27.61
N SER A 38 -41.07 -108.75 -28.05
CA SER A 38 -41.96 -108.87 -29.20
C SER A 38 -43.29 -108.16 -28.95
N GLY A 39 -43.64 -107.18 -29.80
CA GLY A 39 -44.86 -106.36 -29.69
C GLY A 39 -44.63 -104.96 -29.10
N GLU A 40 -43.39 -104.60 -28.74
CA GLU A 40 -43.03 -103.27 -28.27
C GLU A 40 -42.45 -102.42 -29.40
N CYS A 41 -43.05 -101.26 -29.69
CA CYS A 41 -42.55 -100.30 -30.67
C CYS A 41 -41.89 -99.12 -29.98
N TYR A 42 -40.71 -98.72 -30.46
CA TYR A 42 -39.96 -97.58 -29.92
C TYR A 42 -39.79 -96.50 -30.99
N ALA A 43 -40.16 -95.26 -30.68
CA ALA A 43 -39.81 -94.10 -31.49
C ALA A 43 -38.61 -93.37 -30.89
N ARG A 44 -37.76 -92.88 -31.78
CA ARG A 44 -36.66 -92.00 -31.41
C ARG A 44 -37.21 -90.59 -31.25
N VAL A 45 -37.38 -90.15 -30.00
CA VAL A 45 -37.94 -88.83 -29.70
C VAL A 45 -36.80 -87.88 -29.35
N ARG A 46 -36.85 -86.70 -29.95
CA ARG A 46 -35.95 -85.60 -29.63
C ARG A 46 -36.47 -84.87 -28.40
N ILE A 47 -35.67 -84.81 -27.36
CA ILE A 47 -35.97 -84.01 -26.16
C ILE A 47 -35.21 -82.70 -26.31
N GLU A 48 -35.96 -81.61 -26.42
CA GLU A 48 -35.41 -80.26 -26.56
C GLU A 48 -34.60 -79.85 -25.32
N PRO A 49 -33.56 -79.02 -25.50
CA PRO A 49 -32.74 -78.57 -24.39
C PRO A 49 -33.61 -77.80 -23.38
N GLN A 50 -33.38 -78.06 -22.10
CA GLN A 50 -34.06 -77.35 -21.02
C GLN A 50 -33.15 -76.25 -20.50
N TYR A 51 -33.69 -75.03 -20.42
CA TYR A 51 -33.01 -73.87 -19.87
C TYR A 51 -33.69 -73.47 -18.56
N ASP A 52 -32.88 -73.20 -17.54
CA ASP A 52 -33.37 -72.50 -16.35
C ASP A 52 -33.14 -71.00 -16.57
N ALA A 53 -34.19 -70.20 -16.37
CA ALA A 53 -34.10 -68.76 -16.42
C ALA A 53 -33.75 -68.21 -15.03
N PHE A 54 -32.80 -67.29 -14.96
CA PHE A 54 -32.53 -66.54 -13.76
C PHE A 54 -32.40 -65.05 -14.06
N ALA A 55 -32.78 -64.24 -13.09
CA ALA A 55 -32.69 -62.79 -13.17
C ALA A 55 -31.30 -62.33 -12.70
N GLU A 56 -30.64 -61.53 -13.53
CA GLU A 56 -29.37 -60.88 -13.20
C GLU A 56 -29.55 -59.37 -13.31
N GLN A 57 -29.14 -58.66 -12.26
CA GLN A 57 -29.10 -57.20 -12.30
C GLN A 57 -27.81 -56.76 -12.98
N VAL A 58 -27.93 -56.03 -14.08
CA VAL A 58 -26.80 -55.46 -14.82
C VAL A 58 -26.82 -53.95 -14.63
N THR A 59 -25.67 -53.38 -14.25
CA THR A 59 -25.51 -51.93 -14.15
C THR A 59 -25.49 -51.33 -15.55
N THR A 60 -26.48 -50.49 -15.87
CA THR A 60 -26.59 -49.80 -17.17
C THR A 60 -25.90 -48.44 -17.15
N GLN A 61 -25.81 -47.81 -15.98
CA GLN A 61 -25.12 -46.54 -15.77
C GLN A 61 -24.43 -46.53 -14.41
N ASP A 62 -23.16 -46.18 -14.39
CA ASP A 62 -22.41 -46.04 -13.14
C ASP A 62 -22.92 -44.85 -12.33
N SER A 63 -22.84 -44.96 -10.99
CA SER A 63 -23.17 -43.84 -10.12
C SER A 63 -22.20 -42.68 -10.35
N TYR A 64 -22.72 -41.47 -10.50
CA TYR A 64 -21.91 -40.27 -10.73
C TYR A 64 -22.35 -39.13 -9.80
N GLU A 65 -21.44 -38.20 -9.56
CA GLU A 65 -21.75 -36.99 -8.78
C GLU A 65 -22.16 -35.87 -9.75
N ARG A 66 -23.27 -35.20 -9.45
CA ARG A 66 -23.63 -33.94 -10.08
C ARG A 66 -23.30 -32.81 -9.11
N TYR A 67 -22.74 -31.74 -9.66
CA TYR A 67 -22.42 -30.53 -8.91
C TYR A 67 -23.33 -29.38 -9.34
N ASP A 68 -23.99 -28.74 -8.38
CA ASP A 68 -24.73 -27.51 -8.56
C ASP A 68 -23.87 -26.34 -8.08
N VAL A 69 -23.46 -25.48 -9.02
CA VAL A 69 -22.53 -24.36 -8.75
C VAL A 69 -23.30 -23.05 -8.72
N ALA A 70 -23.22 -22.33 -7.59
CA ALA A 70 -23.73 -20.99 -7.45
C ALA A 70 -22.59 -19.96 -7.50
N PRO A 71 -22.67 -18.92 -8.35
CA PRO A 71 -21.65 -17.88 -8.42
C PRO A 71 -21.63 -17.03 -7.13
N PRO A 72 -20.51 -16.34 -6.83
CA PRO A 72 -20.44 -15.47 -5.65
C PRO A 72 -21.37 -14.27 -5.83
N ARG A 73 -21.96 -13.80 -4.72
CA ARG A 73 -22.69 -12.54 -4.70
C ARG A 73 -21.74 -11.43 -4.28
N LEU A 74 -21.63 -10.40 -5.11
CA LEU A 74 -20.81 -9.23 -4.86
C LEU A 74 -21.68 -8.07 -4.39
N ARG A 75 -21.21 -7.34 -3.38
CA ARG A 75 -21.82 -6.13 -2.84
C ARG A 75 -20.91 -4.95 -3.11
N GLU A 76 -21.49 -3.81 -3.49
CA GLU A 76 -20.75 -2.55 -3.54
C GLU A 76 -20.51 -2.01 -2.13
N GLU A 77 -19.27 -1.68 -1.83
CA GLU A 77 -18.84 -1.03 -0.60
C GLU A 77 -18.15 0.29 -0.96
N ILE A 78 -18.70 1.39 -0.45
CA ILE A 78 -18.14 2.73 -0.65
C ILE A 78 -17.09 2.96 0.44
N ARG A 79 -15.86 3.28 0.03
CA ARG A 79 -14.79 3.67 0.93
C ARG A 79 -14.35 5.10 0.66
N GLU A 80 -14.16 5.85 1.72
CA GLU A 80 -13.62 7.20 1.66
C GLU A 80 -12.10 7.17 1.79
N TYR A 81 -11.44 8.09 1.11
CA TYR A 81 -10.02 8.35 1.26
C TYR A 81 -9.76 9.84 1.26
N VAL A 82 -8.65 10.24 1.88
CA VAL A 82 -8.20 11.63 1.86
C VAL A 82 -7.64 11.92 0.47
N SER A 83 -8.36 12.69 -0.32
CA SER A 83 -7.91 13.12 -1.65
C SER A 83 -7.00 14.34 -1.58
N ARG A 84 -7.13 15.13 -0.51
CA ARG A 84 -6.21 16.22 -0.17
C ARG A 84 -6.02 16.29 1.33
N GLU A 85 -4.78 16.15 1.76
CA GLU A 85 -4.40 16.28 3.17
C GLU A 85 -4.73 17.66 3.73
N ALA A 86 -4.95 17.71 5.04
CA ALA A 86 -5.09 18.97 5.76
C ALA A 86 -3.82 19.81 5.57
N GLY A 87 -4.00 21.12 5.44
CA GLY A 87 -2.90 22.05 5.24
C GLY A 87 -3.03 23.27 6.12
N VAL A 88 -2.01 24.13 6.07
CA VAL A 88 -2.04 25.43 6.70
C VAL A 88 -1.69 26.49 5.68
N ARG A 89 -2.42 27.60 5.72
CA ARG A 89 -2.11 28.82 4.98
C ARG A 89 -1.60 29.85 5.96
N TYR A 90 -0.43 30.40 5.66
CA TYR A 90 0.15 31.49 6.42
C TYR A 90 -0.27 32.83 5.83
N VAL A 91 -0.81 33.72 6.65
CA VAL A 91 -1.01 35.14 6.32
C VAL A 91 0.01 35.94 7.13
N VAL A 92 0.88 36.67 6.42
CA VAL A 92 1.91 37.49 7.03
C VAL A 92 1.36 38.90 7.22
N HIS A 93 1.34 39.37 8.46
CA HIS A 93 1.00 40.74 8.82
C HIS A 93 2.30 41.53 9.00
N GLU A 94 2.43 42.61 8.25
CA GLU A 94 3.62 43.47 8.26
C GLU A 94 3.75 44.23 9.60
N PRO A 95 4.99 44.56 10.02
CA PRO A 95 5.21 45.35 11.23
C PRO A 95 4.72 46.79 11.03
N VAL A 96 4.10 47.36 12.07
CA VAL A 96 3.66 48.76 12.09
C VAL A 96 4.66 49.59 12.88
N TYR A 97 5.18 50.63 12.22
CA TYR A 97 6.06 51.63 12.81
C TYR A 97 5.33 52.95 12.99
N ASN A 98 5.60 53.63 14.10
CA ASN A 98 5.21 55.01 14.29
C ASN A 98 6.45 55.90 14.38
N THR A 99 6.41 57.02 13.68
CA THR A 99 7.47 58.02 13.78
C THR A 99 7.28 58.84 15.05
N VAL A 100 8.28 58.80 15.94
CA VAL A 100 8.33 59.58 17.17
C VAL A 100 9.39 60.66 17.03
N THR A 101 9.02 61.90 17.36
CA THR A 101 9.93 63.05 17.43
C THR A 101 10.44 63.22 18.84
N GLU A 102 11.76 63.28 19.01
CA GLU A 102 12.42 63.56 20.29
C GLU A 102 13.28 64.83 20.17
N THR A 103 13.20 65.72 21.15
CA THR A 103 14.06 66.90 21.23
C THR A 103 15.34 66.53 21.97
N VAL A 104 16.47 66.60 21.29
CA VAL A 104 17.79 66.33 21.87
C VAL A 104 18.58 67.63 21.93
N GLN A 105 19.22 67.87 23.07
CA GLN A 105 20.15 68.98 23.24
C GLN A 105 21.41 68.72 22.42
N VAL A 106 21.64 69.54 21.39
CA VAL A 106 22.83 69.41 20.52
C VAL A 106 23.99 70.26 21.01
N ARG A 107 23.68 71.34 21.73
CA ARG A 107 24.69 72.23 22.33
C ARG A 107 24.23 72.70 23.72
N PRO A 108 25.05 72.52 24.76
CA PRO A 108 24.74 73.06 26.07
C PRO A 108 24.83 74.59 26.10
N ALA A 109 24.09 75.21 27.02
CA ALA A 109 24.28 76.62 27.31
C ALA A 109 25.69 76.85 27.88
N TYR A 110 26.34 77.92 27.46
CA TYR A 110 27.67 78.28 27.94
C TYR A 110 27.82 79.79 28.08
N SER A 111 28.73 80.21 28.93
CA SER A 111 29.12 81.62 29.07
C SER A 111 30.47 81.86 28.40
N GLU A 112 30.55 82.96 27.66
CA GLU A 112 31.78 83.45 27.07
C GLU A 112 32.18 84.75 27.78
N TYR A 113 33.42 84.83 28.23
CA TYR A 113 33.95 86.00 28.92
C TYR A 113 34.83 86.81 27.96
N VAL A 114 34.42 88.04 27.68
CA VAL A 114 35.19 88.98 26.85
C VAL A 114 35.86 90.00 27.74
N VAL A 115 37.18 90.11 27.63
CA VAL A 115 37.98 91.06 28.43
C VAL A 115 37.99 92.42 27.73
N GLN A 116 37.46 93.43 28.40
CA GLN A 116 37.66 94.83 28.02
C GLN A 116 38.97 95.33 28.67
N PRO A 117 39.98 95.74 27.87
CA PRO A 117 41.25 96.17 28.43
C PRO A 117 41.11 97.47 29.21
N ALA A 118 41.98 97.68 30.19
CA ALA A 118 42.02 98.92 30.96
C ALA A 118 42.42 100.10 30.06
N VAL A 119 41.73 101.23 30.23
CA VAL A 119 42.06 102.47 29.53
C VAL A 119 43.05 103.26 30.38
N HIS A 120 44.18 103.59 29.76
CA HIS A 120 45.29 104.30 30.36
C HIS A 120 45.35 105.73 29.81
N ASP A 121 45.68 106.68 30.68
CA ASP A 121 45.96 108.06 30.29
C ASP A 121 47.31 108.51 30.89
N THR A 122 47.96 109.47 30.24
CA THR A 122 49.24 110.00 30.68
C THR A 122 49.07 111.37 31.30
N VAL A 123 49.30 111.46 32.60
CA VAL A 123 49.28 112.72 33.34
C VAL A 123 50.72 113.21 33.47
N THR A 124 50.98 114.41 32.97
CA THR A 124 52.28 115.09 33.13
C THR A 124 52.23 116.04 34.32
N GLU A 125 53.11 115.83 35.29
CA GLU A 125 53.26 116.69 36.45
C GLU A 125 54.68 117.27 36.46
N THR A 126 54.79 118.58 36.57
CA THR A 126 56.08 119.27 36.71
C THR A 126 56.43 119.34 38.18
N ILE A 127 57.35 118.47 38.61
CA ILE A 127 57.84 118.48 39.99
C ILE A 127 59.15 119.28 40.07
N MET A 128 59.28 120.09 41.11
CA MET A 128 60.54 120.76 41.41
C MET A 128 61.52 119.73 41.96
N VAL A 129 62.63 119.52 41.26
CA VAL A 129 63.67 118.55 41.66
C VAL A 129 64.74 119.23 42.49
N ARG A 130 64.99 120.51 42.22
CA ARG A 130 65.96 121.30 42.96
C ARG A 130 65.44 122.71 43.16
N GLU A 131 65.48 123.17 44.40
CA GLU A 131 65.15 124.55 44.74
C GLU A 131 66.19 125.53 44.16
N PRO A 132 65.80 126.77 43.82
CA PRO A 132 66.73 127.81 43.42
C PRO A 132 67.73 128.08 44.54
N ARG A 133 69.00 128.28 44.19
CA ARG A 133 70.08 128.51 45.15
C ARG A 133 71.05 129.57 44.65
N GLN A 134 71.66 130.27 45.57
CA GLN A 134 72.66 131.28 45.24
C GLN A 134 74.04 130.63 45.07
N VAL A 135 74.67 130.91 43.94
CA VAL A 135 75.99 130.37 43.60
C VAL A 135 76.92 131.50 43.20
N TRP A 136 78.11 131.50 43.78
CA TRP A 136 79.16 132.43 43.38
C TRP A 136 79.72 132.01 42.03
N ARG A 137 79.53 132.85 41.01
CA ARG A 137 80.17 132.70 39.70
C ARG A 137 81.19 133.82 39.51
N ARG A 138 82.29 133.53 38.84
CA ARG A 138 83.31 134.54 38.52
C ARG A 138 82.77 135.52 37.48
N GLY A 139 82.84 136.82 37.77
CA GLY A 139 82.51 137.88 36.83
C GLY A 139 83.66 138.15 35.87
N TYR A 140 83.33 138.47 34.61
CA TYR A 140 84.30 138.89 33.59
C TYR A 140 83.83 140.20 32.98
N GLU A 141 84.70 141.21 32.96
CA GLU A 141 84.42 142.52 32.35
C GLU A 141 85.12 142.62 30.98
N PRO A 142 84.38 142.77 29.86
CA PRO A 142 84.99 142.81 28.54
C PRO A 142 85.80 144.11 28.36
N GLY A 143 87.13 144.00 28.25
CA GLY A 143 88.02 145.13 27.94
C GLY A 143 89.00 145.53 29.04
N ALA A 144 88.98 144.90 30.21
CA ALA A 144 90.04 145.05 31.20
C ALA A 144 91.22 144.12 30.87
N SER A 145 92.34 144.69 30.40
CA SER A 145 93.60 143.95 30.23
C SER A 145 94.14 143.52 31.59
N MET A 146 94.13 142.22 31.83
CA MET A 146 94.62 141.59 33.06
C MET A 146 96.14 141.72 33.16
N THR A 147 96.61 142.83 33.71
CA THR A 147 98.02 143.01 34.08
C THR A 147 98.13 143.18 35.59
N ARG A 148 98.77 142.18 36.21
CA ARG A 148 99.09 142.01 37.64
C ARG A 148 98.03 141.24 38.43
N TYR A 149 98.10 139.92 38.33
CA TYR A 149 97.58 139.00 39.34
C TYR A 149 98.51 139.08 40.56
N ASP A 150 98.18 139.92 41.52
CA ASP A 150 98.74 139.86 42.87
C ASP A 150 97.82 138.96 43.71
N SER A 151 98.39 138.04 44.48
CA SER A 151 97.68 137.00 45.24
C SER A 151 96.89 137.52 46.44
N GLU A 152 96.73 138.84 46.57
CA GLU A 152 96.15 139.49 47.75
C GLU A 152 95.02 140.49 47.46
N THR A 153 94.65 140.79 46.19
CA THR A 153 93.44 141.61 45.90
C THR A 153 92.78 141.35 44.53
N GLY A 154 91.50 140.98 44.54
CA GLY A 154 90.55 141.40 43.49
C GLY A 154 90.00 140.37 42.51
N GLU A 155 89.45 139.25 42.98
CA GLU A 155 88.59 138.40 42.14
C GLU A 155 87.13 138.88 42.24
N ILE A 156 86.54 139.31 41.13
CA ILE A 156 85.12 139.69 41.10
C ILE A 156 84.29 138.41 41.11
N TRP A 157 83.62 138.16 42.22
CA TRP A 157 82.63 137.10 42.35
C TRP A 157 81.24 137.72 42.39
N CYS A 158 80.37 137.30 41.47
CA CYS A 158 78.98 137.71 41.45
C CYS A 158 78.15 136.59 42.06
N LEU A 159 77.33 136.94 43.06
CA LEU A 159 76.32 136.02 43.59
C LEU A 159 75.16 136.01 42.61
N VAL A 160 75.08 134.96 41.81
CA VAL A 160 74.01 134.80 40.81
C VAL A 160 73.06 133.72 41.31
N GLU A 161 71.76 133.98 41.20
CA GLU A 161 70.72 133.00 41.51
C GLU A 161 70.62 131.99 40.36
N GLU A 162 70.90 130.73 40.63
CA GLU A 162 70.59 129.65 39.70
C GLU A 162 69.12 129.27 39.88
N ALA A 163 68.34 129.35 38.81
CA ALA A 163 66.92 129.00 38.83
C ALA A 163 66.72 127.54 39.25
N GLY A 164 65.61 127.26 39.95
CA GLY A 164 65.24 125.92 40.37
C GLY A 164 65.10 124.98 39.19
N GLU A 165 65.59 123.75 39.35
CA GLU A 165 65.52 122.72 38.32
C GLU A 165 64.17 122.00 38.45
N TYR A 166 63.33 122.14 37.43
CA TYR A 166 62.07 121.42 37.32
C TYR A 166 62.26 120.23 36.40
N ARG A 167 61.65 119.10 36.76
CA ARG A 167 61.59 117.93 35.91
C ARG A 167 60.13 117.58 35.67
N THR A 168 59.76 117.51 34.40
CA THR A 168 58.47 116.97 33.99
C THR A 168 58.52 115.45 34.13
N VAL A 169 57.70 114.90 35.03
CA VAL A 169 57.51 113.46 35.15
C VAL A 169 56.16 113.12 34.54
N THR A 170 56.17 112.17 33.61
CA THR A 170 54.94 111.62 33.03
C THR A 170 54.63 110.32 33.75
N ARG A 171 53.43 110.20 34.33
CA ARG A 171 52.94 108.93 34.89
C ARG A 171 51.72 108.45 34.14
N ASN A 172 51.65 107.13 33.93
CA ASN A 172 50.46 106.48 33.40
C ASN A 172 49.47 106.23 34.55
N VAL A 173 48.22 106.64 34.38
CA VAL A 173 47.11 106.43 35.33
C VAL A 173 46.02 105.64 34.63
N ILE A 174 45.45 104.65 35.32
CA ILE A 174 44.30 103.88 34.84
C ILE A 174 43.05 104.74 35.03
N VAL A 175 42.39 105.10 33.93
CA VAL A 175 41.15 105.90 33.93
C VAL A 175 39.92 105.01 34.05
N SER A 176 39.96 103.84 33.40
CA SER A 176 38.94 102.80 33.55
C SER A 176 39.64 101.46 33.77
N PRO A 177 39.35 100.75 34.88
CA PRO A 177 39.92 99.42 35.11
C PRO A 177 39.44 98.45 34.03
N ALA A 178 40.18 97.35 33.85
CA ALA A 178 39.75 96.27 32.99
C ALA A 178 38.44 95.67 33.53
N SER A 179 37.51 95.37 32.61
CA SER A 179 36.22 94.76 32.94
C SER A 179 36.08 93.45 32.18
N ILE A 180 35.25 92.56 32.71
CA ILE A 180 34.89 91.29 32.06
C ILE A 180 33.39 91.36 31.77
N ASP A 181 33.04 91.25 30.51
CA ASP A 181 31.64 91.09 30.10
C ASP A 181 31.35 89.60 29.95
N GLU A 182 30.24 89.15 30.54
CA GLU A 182 29.73 87.78 30.38
C GLU A 182 28.64 87.76 29.31
N ILE A 183 28.88 87.02 28.24
CA ILE A 183 27.91 86.77 27.17
C ILE A 183 27.34 85.38 27.37
N HIS A 184 26.03 85.30 27.62
CA HIS A 184 25.33 84.02 27.79
C HIS A 184 24.80 83.50 26.46
N HIS A 185 25.24 82.31 26.07
CA HIS A 185 24.74 81.59 24.89
C HIS A 185 23.74 80.52 25.34
N PRO A 186 22.46 80.56 24.88
CA PRO A 186 21.45 79.59 25.29
C PRO A 186 21.72 78.20 24.71
N ALA A 187 21.10 77.17 25.31
CA ALA A 187 21.18 75.81 24.79
C ALA A 187 20.46 75.68 23.44
N GLU A 188 21.07 74.97 22.51
CA GLU A 188 20.48 74.65 21.21
C GLU A 188 19.92 73.23 21.22
N PHE A 189 18.68 73.08 20.77
CA PHE A 189 17.98 71.80 20.67
C PHE A 189 17.68 71.49 19.20
N SER A 190 17.82 70.22 18.82
CA SER A 190 17.38 69.71 17.53
C SER A 190 16.30 68.67 17.73
N THR A 191 15.36 68.59 16.78
CA THR A 191 14.41 67.47 16.73
C THR A 191 15.02 66.34 15.91
N ILE A 192 14.96 65.13 16.44
CA ILE A 192 15.29 63.92 15.70
C ILE A 192 14.03 63.06 15.58
N THR A 193 13.85 62.43 14.43
CA THR A 193 12.76 61.48 14.18
C THR A 193 13.32 60.07 14.19
N ARG A 194 12.67 59.17 14.92
CA ARG A 194 12.95 57.74 14.84
C ARG A 194 11.66 56.94 14.69
N ASP A 195 11.73 55.88 13.91
CA ASP A 195 10.63 54.94 13.78
C ASP A 195 10.69 53.93 14.91
N VAL A 196 9.61 53.87 15.70
CA VAL A 196 9.45 52.95 16.81
C VAL A 196 8.49 51.86 16.39
N LEU A 197 8.90 50.61 16.55
CA LEU A 197 8.06 49.44 16.29
C LEU A 197 6.90 49.42 17.30
N VAL A 198 5.67 49.59 16.81
CA VAL A 198 4.45 49.59 17.63
C VAL A 198 3.78 48.23 17.61
N GLN A 199 3.79 47.59 16.45
CA GLN A 199 3.30 46.23 16.28
C GLN A 199 4.36 45.42 15.53
N ALA A 200 4.83 44.36 16.16
CA ALA A 200 5.74 43.43 15.51
C ALA A 200 5.02 42.69 14.37
N ALA A 201 5.79 42.26 13.36
CA ALA A 201 5.28 41.38 12.33
C ALA A 201 4.73 40.10 12.97
N SER A 202 3.58 39.65 12.49
CA SER A 202 2.97 38.41 12.98
C SER A 202 2.59 37.52 11.82
N VAL A 203 2.56 36.22 12.10
CA VAL A 203 2.13 35.21 11.13
C VAL A 203 0.88 34.57 11.70
N GLU A 204 -0.20 34.65 10.94
CA GLU A 204 -1.47 34.01 11.26
C GLU A 204 -1.57 32.69 10.49
N GLU A 205 -1.76 31.60 11.22
CA GLU A 205 -2.00 30.28 10.63
C GLU A 205 -3.49 30.07 10.42
N ILE A 206 -3.90 29.83 9.18
CA ILE A 206 -5.29 29.52 8.85
C ILE A 206 -5.35 28.05 8.40
N PRO A 207 -6.03 27.18 9.17
CA PRO A 207 -6.13 25.77 8.83
C PRO A 207 -6.99 25.59 7.57
N ILE A 208 -6.56 24.66 6.73
CA ILE A 208 -7.30 24.20 5.56
C ILE A 208 -7.70 22.75 5.84
N ASP A 209 -9.01 22.52 5.89
CA ASP A 209 -9.55 21.19 6.13
C ASP A 209 -9.17 20.20 5.02
N PRO A 210 -8.99 18.92 5.37
CA PRO A 210 -8.75 17.88 4.38
C PRO A 210 -9.96 17.72 3.47
N ARG A 211 -9.73 17.28 2.24
CA ARG A 211 -10.79 16.88 1.32
C ARG A 211 -10.84 15.37 1.23
N TYR A 212 -12.05 14.85 1.27
CA TYR A 212 -12.35 13.44 1.14
C TYR A 212 -13.04 13.19 -0.20
N ASP A 213 -12.64 12.14 -0.87
CA ASP A 213 -13.36 11.58 -2.01
C ASP A 213 -13.69 10.11 -1.71
N SER A 214 -14.62 9.54 -2.47
CA SER A 214 -15.06 8.16 -2.28
C SER A 214 -14.91 7.33 -3.55
N TYR A 215 -14.67 6.04 -3.37
CA TYR A 215 -14.64 5.07 -4.45
C TYR A 215 -15.43 3.82 -4.05
N ALA A 216 -16.06 3.20 -5.05
CA ALA A 216 -16.79 1.95 -4.87
C ALA A 216 -15.86 0.76 -5.15
N ILE A 217 -15.83 -0.20 -4.23
CA ILE A 217 -15.22 -1.51 -4.44
C ILE A 217 -16.28 -2.59 -4.39
N GLN A 218 -16.07 -3.68 -5.10
CA GLN A 218 -16.89 -4.88 -4.97
C GLN A 218 -16.26 -5.80 -3.93
N VAL A 219 -17.02 -6.15 -2.90
CA VAL A 219 -16.63 -7.10 -1.86
C VAL A 219 -17.51 -8.34 -1.97
N VAL A 220 -16.94 -9.52 -1.73
CA VAL A 220 -17.70 -10.78 -1.70
C VAL A 220 -18.63 -10.76 -0.50
N ASP A 221 -19.93 -10.76 -0.76
CA ASP A 221 -20.99 -10.83 0.25
C ASP A 221 -21.33 -12.29 0.56
N GLN A 222 -21.47 -13.10 -0.50
CA GLN A 222 -21.62 -14.55 -0.42
C GLN A 222 -20.57 -15.21 -1.31
N PRO A 223 -19.73 -16.12 -0.77
CA PRO A 223 -18.76 -16.84 -1.60
C PRO A 223 -19.49 -17.76 -2.58
N ALA A 224 -18.79 -18.16 -3.64
CA ALA A 224 -19.28 -19.21 -4.52
C ALA A 224 -19.51 -20.48 -3.70
N SER A 225 -20.58 -21.20 -4.00
CA SER A 225 -20.88 -22.48 -3.35
C SER A 225 -21.01 -23.57 -4.40
N VAL A 226 -20.53 -24.76 -4.03
CA VAL A 226 -20.70 -25.98 -4.82
C VAL A 226 -21.42 -26.96 -3.92
N ASP A 227 -22.58 -27.43 -4.37
CA ASP A 227 -23.30 -28.54 -3.74
C ASP A 227 -23.15 -29.78 -4.60
N SER A 228 -22.92 -30.94 -3.99
CA SER A 228 -22.72 -32.20 -4.70
C SER A 228 -23.79 -33.21 -4.32
N HIS A 229 -24.47 -33.78 -5.31
CA HIS A 229 -25.42 -34.85 -5.10
C HIS A 229 -25.04 -36.09 -5.90
N LEU A 230 -25.11 -37.24 -5.22
CA LEU A 230 -24.84 -38.53 -5.82
C LEU A 230 -26.08 -39.00 -6.58
N ILE A 231 -25.93 -39.22 -7.88
CA ILE A 231 -26.90 -39.94 -8.70
C ILE A 231 -26.58 -41.44 -8.60
N PRO A 232 -27.52 -42.26 -8.09
CA PRO A 232 -27.28 -43.69 -7.93
C PRO A 232 -27.13 -44.39 -9.29
N ALA A 233 -26.44 -45.52 -9.29
CA ALA A 233 -26.26 -46.33 -10.48
C ALA A 233 -27.61 -46.84 -11.01
N GLY A 234 -27.82 -46.75 -12.32
CA GLY A 234 -28.96 -47.36 -13.00
C GLY A 234 -28.75 -48.88 -13.10
N THR A 235 -29.75 -49.65 -12.72
CA THR A 235 -29.74 -51.11 -12.87
C THR A 235 -30.93 -51.58 -13.70
N GLU A 236 -30.68 -52.56 -14.57
CA GLU A 236 -31.71 -53.23 -15.34
C GLU A 236 -31.66 -54.73 -15.05
N THR A 237 -32.84 -55.35 -14.88
CA THR A 237 -32.94 -56.79 -14.65
C THR A 237 -33.01 -57.50 -15.98
N VAL A 238 -31.93 -58.17 -16.36
CA VAL A 238 -31.85 -58.97 -17.59
C VAL A 238 -32.11 -60.43 -17.25
N THR A 239 -32.98 -61.08 -18.02
CA THR A 239 -33.21 -62.52 -17.90
C THR A 239 -32.13 -63.28 -18.66
N ARG A 240 -31.33 -64.08 -17.97
CA ARG A 240 -30.33 -64.97 -18.58
C ARG A 240 -30.80 -66.41 -18.49
N TYR A 241 -30.46 -67.18 -19.51
CA TYR A 241 -30.75 -68.59 -19.60
C TYR A 241 -29.45 -69.37 -19.41
N THR A 242 -29.44 -70.31 -18.47
CA THR A 242 -28.37 -71.31 -18.37
C THR A 242 -28.89 -72.66 -18.83
N LEU A 243 -28.06 -73.39 -19.56
CA LEU A 243 -28.40 -74.73 -20.03
C LEU A 243 -28.42 -75.69 -18.84
N ARG A 244 -29.56 -76.35 -18.62
CA ARG A 244 -29.75 -77.32 -17.53
C ARG A 244 -29.56 -78.74 -18.03
N SER A 245 -30.18 -79.05 -19.16
CA SER A 245 -29.96 -80.30 -19.87
C SER A 245 -29.80 -79.99 -21.34
N GLU A 246 -28.75 -80.55 -21.92
CA GLU A 246 -28.52 -80.50 -23.35
C GLU A 246 -29.65 -81.22 -24.10
N GLU A 247 -29.77 -80.91 -25.39
CA GLU A 247 -30.63 -81.64 -26.29
C GLU A 247 -30.18 -83.11 -26.32
N ARG A 248 -31.12 -84.04 -26.18
CA ARG A 248 -30.79 -85.47 -26.24
C ARG A 248 -31.89 -86.25 -26.94
N TRP A 249 -31.50 -87.38 -27.50
CA TRP A 249 -32.40 -88.35 -28.10
C TRP A 249 -32.69 -89.46 -27.09
N GLU A 250 -33.95 -89.89 -27.00
CA GLU A 250 -34.37 -91.00 -26.15
C GLU A 250 -35.33 -91.91 -26.90
N TRP A 251 -35.19 -93.22 -26.73
CA TRP A 251 -36.13 -94.21 -27.23
C TRP A 251 -37.32 -94.29 -26.29
N ARG A 252 -38.53 -93.93 -26.76
CA ARG A 252 -39.76 -94.06 -25.97
C ARG A 252 -40.68 -95.10 -26.59
N LEU A 253 -41.27 -95.93 -25.73
CA LEU A 253 -42.29 -96.90 -26.13
C LEU A 253 -43.51 -96.16 -26.68
N MET A 254 -44.06 -96.65 -27.78
CA MET A 254 -45.30 -96.18 -28.37
C MET A 254 -46.15 -97.36 -28.84
N ASP A 255 -47.44 -97.10 -29.05
CA ASP A 255 -48.35 -98.09 -29.60
C ASP A 255 -47.97 -98.44 -31.04
N CYS A 256 -47.85 -99.74 -31.31
CA CYS A 256 -47.54 -100.25 -32.64
C CYS A 256 -48.71 -100.08 -33.64
N ASP A 257 -49.93 -99.88 -33.14
CA ASP A 257 -51.14 -99.73 -33.96
C ASP A 257 -51.16 -98.42 -34.77
N ASP A 258 -50.39 -97.42 -34.33
CA ASP A 258 -50.28 -96.11 -34.99
C ASP A 258 -49.20 -96.07 -36.09
N ILE A 259 -48.58 -97.21 -36.44
CA ILE A 259 -47.45 -97.30 -37.37
C ILE A 259 -47.86 -98.03 -38.65
N ASP A 260 -47.74 -97.36 -39.80
CA ASP A 260 -47.87 -97.99 -41.11
C ASP A 260 -46.54 -98.67 -41.49
N LEU A 261 -46.35 -99.91 -41.00
CA LEU A 261 -45.20 -100.75 -41.33
C LEU A 261 -45.52 -101.60 -42.57
N PRO A 262 -44.87 -101.37 -43.73
CA PRO A 262 -45.16 -102.12 -44.95
C PRO A 262 -44.87 -103.62 -44.73
N GLY A 263 -45.93 -104.43 -44.69
CA GLY A 263 -45.87 -105.87 -44.51
C GLY A 263 -46.05 -106.38 -43.06
N HIS A 264 -46.37 -105.51 -42.10
CA HIS A 264 -46.68 -105.89 -40.73
C HIS A 264 -48.20 -105.89 -40.48
N ASN A 265 -48.73 -106.97 -39.92
CA ASN A 265 -50.15 -107.08 -39.54
C ASN A 265 -50.20 -107.14 -38.01
N PRO A 266 -50.59 -106.06 -37.32
CA PRO A 266 -50.50 -106.00 -35.87
C PRO A 266 -51.47 -107.00 -35.24
N PRO A 267 -51.04 -107.80 -34.24
CA PRO A 267 -51.95 -108.61 -33.46
C PRO A 267 -52.81 -107.69 -32.58
N MET A 268 -54.11 -107.66 -32.83
CA MET A 268 -55.09 -106.97 -31.98
C MET A 268 -54.94 -107.40 -30.52
N SER A 269 -54.41 -106.52 -29.66
CA SER A 269 -54.63 -106.59 -28.21
C SER A 269 -54.22 -105.30 -27.48
N THR A 270 -55.25 -104.49 -27.20
CA THR A 270 -55.62 -103.92 -25.89
C THR A 270 -54.66 -102.99 -25.14
N ASN A 271 -54.99 -101.69 -25.21
CA ASN A 271 -54.86 -100.62 -24.20
C ASN A 271 -53.46 -100.34 -23.61
N ILE A 272 -52.74 -99.40 -24.24
CA ILE A 272 -51.72 -98.56 -23.59
C ILE A 272 -52.31 -97.14 -23.43
N PRO A 273 -52.14 -96.46 -22.28
CA PRO A 273 -52.69 -95.11 -22.08
C PRO A 273 -51.87 -94.06 -22.84
N ALA A 274 -52.58 -93.13 -23.48
CA ALA A 274 -52.00 -92.03 -24.26
C ALA A 274 -50.99 -91.20 -23.46
N VAL A 275 -49.79 -91.03 -24.01
CA VAL A 275 -48.79 -90.08 -23.52
C VAL A 275 -49.29 -88.66 -23.80
N ALA A 276 -49.48 -87.88 -22.74
CA ALA A 276 -49.91 -86.50 -22.79
C ALA A 276 -48.97 -85.63 -23.65
N ALA A 277 -49.53 -85.02 -24.69
CA ALA A 277 -48.88 -83.97 -25.46
C ALA A 277 -48.81 -82.70 -24.60
N ASN A 278 -47.62 -82.37 -24.10
CA ASN A 278 -47.37 -81.06 -23.51
C ASN A 278 -47.27 -80.02 -24.64
N GLN A 279 -48.34 -79.24 -24.80
CA GLN A 279 -48.37 -78.06 -25.67
C GLN A 279 -47.37 -77.00 -25.13
N PRO A 280 -46.46 -76.46 -25.95
CA PRO A 280 -45.68 -75.29 -25.53
C PRO A 280 -46.57 -74.04 -25.48
N PRO A 281 -46.37 -73.12 -24.51
CA PRO A 281 -47.10 -71.87 -24.48
C PRO A 281 -46.62 -70.91 -25.58
N ALA A 282 -47.56 -70.16 -26.15
CA ALA A 282 -47.31 -69.15 -27.18
C ALA A 282 -46.52 -67.95 -26.64
N PRO A 283 -45.60 -67.35 -27.42
CA PRO A 283 -44.93 -66.11 -27.03
C PRO A 283 -45.87 -64.91 -27.19
N GLY A 284 -46.22 -64.28 -26.07
CA GLY A 284 -46.86 -62.98 -26.04
C GLY A 284 -45.85 -61.88 -26.41
N SER A 285 -46.07 -61.25 -27.56
CA SER A 285 -45.38 -60.04 -27.99
C SER A 285 -45.90 -58.83 -27.20
N SER A 286 -45.02 -58.06 -26.58
CA SER A 286 -45.30 -56.68 -26.19
C SER A 286 -44.10 -55.80 -26.52
N THR A 287 -44.18 -55.19 -27.69
CA THR A 287 -43.33 -54.09 -28.15
C THR A 287 -43.69 -52.84 -27.33
N TYR A 288 -42.74 -52.28 -26.59
CA TYR A 288 -42.89 -50.93 -26.02
C TYR A 288 -42.20 -49.91 -26.93
N LEU A 289 -43.02 -49.02 -27.48
CA LEU A 289 -42.65 -47.80 -28.20
C LEU A 289 -42.05 -46.80 -27.19
N TYR A 290 -40.81 -46.37 -27.40
CA TYR A 290 -40.26 -45.18 -26.72
C TYR A 290 -40.77 -43.92 -27.43
N GLY A 291 -41.53 -43.09 -26.72
CA GLY A 291 -41.80 -41.71 -27.08
C GLY A 291 -40.97 -40.79 -26.18
N THR A 292 -40.01 -40.09 -26.77
CA THR A 292 -39.23 -39.03 -26.10
C THR A 292 -39.85 -37.68 -26.42
N ASP A 293 -40.48 -37.06 -25.43
CA ASP A 293 -40.73 -35.61 -25.42
C ASP A 293 -39.98 -35.00 -24.22
N MET A 294 -39.00 -34.15 -24.52
CA MET A 294 -38.27 -33.31 -23.56
C MET A 294 -38.60 -31.84 -23.87
N PRO A 295 -39.16 -31.06 -22.92
CA PRO A 295 -39.17 -29.62 -23.02
C PRO A 295 -37.83 -29.04 -22.54
N ALA A 296 -37.32 -28.08 -23.30
CA ALA A 296 -36.15 -27.28 -22.96
C ALA A 296 -36.45 -26.30 -21.82
N GLY A 297 -35.53 -26.19 -20.86
CA GLY A 297 -35.59 -25.18 -19.80
C GLY A 297 -34.36 -25.17 -18.90
N ASP A 298 -33.71 -24.00 -18.90
CA ASP A 298 -32.72 -23.45 -17.97
C ASP A 298 -31.25 -23.91 -18.05
N GLN A 299 -30.36 -22.93 -18.22
CA GLN A 299 -28.91 -23.12 -18.33
C GLN A 299 -28.28 -23.20 -16.93
N THR A 300 -28.42 -24.36 -16.30
CA THR A 300 -27.46 -24.82 -15.28
C THR A 300 -26.39 -25.64 -15.99
N TYR A 301 -25.15 -25.16 -15.97
CA TYR A 301 -24.00 -25.92 -16.45
C TYR A 301 -23.63 -26.95 -15.37
N SER A 302 -24.06 -28.20 -15.57
CA SER A 302 -23.64 -29.35 -14.77
C SER A 302 -22.55 -30.09 -15.55
N GLU A 303 -21.35 -30.19 -14.97
CA GLU A 303 -20.26 -30.97 -15.53
C GLU A 303 -20.22 -32.32 -14.79
N GLU A 304 -20.45 -33.42 -15.51
CA GLU A 304 -20.49 -34.78 -14.94
C GLU A 304 -19.05 -35.33 -14.92
N MET A 305 -18.52 -35.58 -13.72
CA MET A 305 -17.17 -36.12 -13.52
C MET A 305 -17.28 -37.56 -12.98
N PRO A 306 -16.67 -38.57 -13.61
CA PRO A 306 -16.73 -39.94 -13.12
C PRO A 306 -15.88 -40.11 -11.85
N VAL A 307 -16.46 -40.76 -10.84
CA VAL A 307 -15.77 -41.09 -9.59
C VAL A 307 -14.83 -42.28 -9.82
N ALA A 308 -13.53 -42.11 -9.57
CA ALA A 308 -12.56 -43.20 -9.63
C ALA A 308 -12.77 -44.18 -8.47
N GLN A 309 -13.07 -45.44 -8.77
CA GLN A 309 -13.15 -46.49 -7.74
C GLN A 309 -11.75 -46.88 -7.25
N ALA A 310 -11.43 -46.50 -6.00
CA ALA A 310 -10.28 -47.04 -5.28
C ALA A 310 -10.63 -48.41 -4.67
N SER A 311 -10.15 -49.49 -5.29
CA SER A 311 -10.23 -50.84 -4.71
C SER A 311 -9.21 -50.96 -3.57
N TYR A 312 -9.65 -50.92 -2.32
CA TYR A 312 -8.81 -51.26 -1.17
C TYR A 312 -8.76 -52.78 -1.00
N SER A 313 -7.62 -53.41 -1.32
CA SER A 313 -7.33 -54.78 -0.90
C SER A 313 -6.71 -54.77 0.50
N SER A 314 -7.46 -55.16 1.53
CA SER A 314 -6.91 -55.33 2.88
C SER A 314 -6.14 -56.66 2.97
N SER A 315 -4.81 -56.60 2.96
CA SER A 315 -3.94 -57.74 3.29
C SER A 315 -3.78 -57.84 4.81
N SER A 316 -4.44 -58.79 5.46
CA SER A 316 -4.26 -59.09 6.88
C SER A 316 -2.94 -59.85 7.12
N TYR A 317 -1.96 -59.20 7.74
CA TYR A 317 -0.72 -59.83 8.19
C TYR A 317 -0.91 -60.40 9.60
N SER A 318 -0.88 -61.73 9.75
CA SER A 318 -0.94 -62.39 11.06
C SER A 318 0.44 -62.42 11.72
N VAL A 319 0.60 -61.73 12.85
CA VAL A 319 1.81 -61.78 13.68
C VAL A 319 1.77 -63.03 14.57
N ARG A 320 2.64 -64.01 14.31
CA ARG A 320 2.93 -65.13 15.23
C ARG A 320 3.76 -64.60 16.41
N ARG A 321 3.18 -64.58 17.62
CA ARG A 321 3.95 -64.53 18.87
C ARG A 321 4.61 -65.88 19.10
N ARG A 322 5.93 -65.90 19.27
CA ARG A 322 6.66 -67.01 19.91
C ARG A 322 6.76 -66.71 21.41
N ASN A 323 6.49 -67.72 22.23
CA ASN A 323 7.01 -67.79 23.60
C ASN A 323 8.53 -67.96 23.56
#